data_AF-A0A0B7FDI1-F1
#
_entry.id   AF-A0A0B7FDI1-F1
#
_cell.length_a   1.000
_cell.length_b   1.000
_cell.length_c   1.000
_cell.angle_alpha   90.00
_cell.angle_beta   90.00
_cell.angle_gamma   90.00
#
_symmetry.space_group_name_H-M   'P 1'
#
loop_
_entity.id
_entity.type
_entity.pdbx_description
1 polymer ?
#
loop_
_entity_poly.entity_id
_entity_poly.type
_entity_poly.pdbx_seq_one_letter_code
_entity_poly.pdbx_strand_id
1 'polypeptide(L)'
;MRTMHQGILVGVQTVLNDDPQLNVRRLPPRDTPYPCPRPVILDSYLRTPPTCKLLQNFAAGTGLAPYIIYGMPLLDFGESKEIKRRKAVLEEAGAILITGFEQDGQIDLAGALRLLKHRGIHSVMVEGGQRVISSMLTGRHADESPLVDTLIITVSPSLIGSDGVGVLQQGRKLPSLKHIQSEQFGTDTVIACRLAD
;
A
#
# COMPACT_ATOMS: atom_id res chain seq x y z
N MET A 1 3.87 4.19 14.10
CA MET A 1 3.52 4.43 12.69
C MET A 1 2.27 3.68 12.23
N ARG A 2 2.26 2.34 12.17
CA ARG A 2 1.06 1.58 11.74
C ARG A 2 -0.20 1.89 12.54
N THR A 3 -0.09 2.07 13.85
CA THR A 3 -1.20 2.45 14.76
C THR A 3 -1.77 3.84 14.53
N MET A 4 -1.05 4.70 13.79
CA MET A 4 -1.45 6.09 13.54
C MET A 4 -2.24 6.23 12.24
N HIS A 5 -2.42 5.14 11.48
CA HIS A 5 -3.09 5.15 10.18
C HIS A 5 -4.28 4.21 10.20
N GLN A 6 -5.30 4.55 9.40
CA GLN A 6 -6.51 3.73 9.25
C GLN A 6 -6.35 2.66 8.17
N GLY A 7 -5.48 2.89 7.19
CA GLY A 7 -5.14 1.93 6.13
C GLY A 7 -3.64 1.70 6.01
N ILE A 8 -3.27 0.52 5.52
CA ILE A 8 -1.90 0.17 5.17
C ILE A 8 -1.88 -0.42 3.77
N LEU A 9 -1.16 0.22 2.85
CA LEU A 9 -1.23 -0.05 1.42
C LEU A 9 0.06 -0.69 0.91
N VAL A 10 -0.10 -1.76 0.15
CA VAL A 10 0.98 -2.45 -0.56
C VAL A 10 0.54 -2.85 -1.97
N GLY A 11 1.52 -3.06 -2.85
CA GLY A 11 1.26 -3.72 -4.14
C GLY A 11 1.15 -5.24 -3.98
N VAL A 12 0.42 -5.90 -4.88
CA VAL A 12 0.27 -7.37 -4.89
C VAL A 12 1.62 -8.10 -4.93
N GLN A 13 2.65 -7.53 -5.56
CA GLN A 13 3.97 -8.17 -5.61
C GLN A 13 4.58 -8.34 -4.22
N THR A 14 4.35 -7.41 -3.30
CA THR A 14 4.76 -7.54 -1.89
C THR A 14 4.00 -8.67 -1.21
N VAL A 15 2.71 -8.83 -1.50
CA VAL A 15 1.93 -9.96 -0.96
C VAL A 15 2.45 -11.29 -1.49
N LEU A 16 2.76 -11.37 -2.79
CA LEU A 16 3.27 -12.59 -3.42
C LEU A 16 4.66 -13.00 -2.94
N ASN A 17 5.54 -12.01 -2.70
CA ASN A 17 6.93 -12.28 -2.31
C ASN A 17 7.08 -12.53 -0.81
N ASP A 18 6.39 -11.73 0.01
CA ASP A 18 6.68 -11.65 1.45
C ASP A 18 5.55 -12.22 2.32
N ASP A 19 4.35 -12.41 1.75
CA ASP A 19 3.14 -12.84 2.45
C ASP A 19 2.99 -12.14 3.83
N PRO A 20 2.91 -10.80 3.85
CA PRO A 20 3.03 -10.02 5.07
C PRO A 20 1.75 -10.09 5.90
N GLN A 21 1.87 -9.87 7.21
CA GLN A 21 0.70 -9.79 8.10
C GLN A 21 0.07 -8.39 8.16
N LEU A 22 0.83 -7.34 7.81
CA LEU A 22 0.44 -5.92 7.86
C LEU A 22 -0.23 -5.45 9.17
N ASN A 23 -0.01 -6.18 10.27
CA ASN A 23 -0.58 -5.91 11.57
C ASN A 23 0.35 -5.08 12.47
N VAL A 24 -0.18 -4.70 13.63
CA VAL A 24 0.55 -4.01 14.70
C VAL A 24 1.03 -5.06 15.71
N ARG A 25 2.34 -5.07 15.99
CA ARG A 25 2.99 -6.04 16.89
C ARG A 25 4.15 -5.37 17.63
N ARG A 26 4.63 -6.01 18.71
CA ARG A 26 5.76 -5.56 19.54
C ARG A 26 5.53 -4.18 20.19
N LEU A 27 4.31 -3.94 20.63
CA LEU A 27 3.97 -2.76 21.42
C LEU A 27 3.82 -3.12 22.90
N PRO A 28 4.03 -2.15 23.82
CA PRO A 28 3.79 -2.36 25.24
C PRO A 28 2.35 -2.84 25.52
N PRO A 29 2.12 -3.66 26.55
CA PRO A 29 0.77 -4.08 26.92
C PRO A 29 -0.08 -2.87 27.34
N ARG A 30 -1.38 -2.93 27.06
CA ARG A 30 -2.39 -1.94 27.48
C ARG A 30 -3.78 -2.56 27.51
N ASP A 31 -4.71 -1.96 28.25
CA ASP A 31 -6.06 -2.49 28.48
C ASP A 31 -6.93 -2.50 27.21
N THR A 32 -6.76 -1.50 26.34
CA THR A 32 -7.51 -1.39 25.08
C THR A 32 -6.66 -1.85 23.89
N PRO A 33 -7.14 -2.68 22.96
CA PRO A 33 -6.34 -3.12 21.82
C PRO A 33 -5.76 -1.98 20.96
N TYR A 34 -4.51 -2.12 20.53
CA TYR A 34 -4.00 -1.68 19.22
C TYR A 34 -5.02 -1.24 18.14
N PRO A 35 -5.21 0.04 17.71
CA PRO A 35 -5.81 0.25 16.40
C PRO A 35 -4.91 -0.41 15.34
N CYS A 36 -5.48 -1.32 14.55
CA CYS A 36 -4.81 -1.97 13.44
C CYS A 36 -5.29 -1.35 12.14
N PRO A 37 -4.38 -0.90 11.24
CA PRO A 37 -4.79 -0.38 9.96
C PRO A 37 -5.43 -1.50 9.12
N ARG A 38 -6.41 -1.12 8.29
CA ARG A 38 -6.98 -2.04 7.31
C ARG A 38 -5.96 -2.32 6.19
N PRO A 39 -5.67 -3.59 5.86
CA PRO A 39 -4.84 -3.91 4.71
C PRO A 39 -5.51 -3.45 3.42
N VAL A 40 -4.75 -2.78 2.55
CA VAL A 40 -5.15 -2.36 1.21
C VAL A 40 -4.14 -2.91 0.22
N ILE A 41 -4.61 -3.67 -0.76
CA ILE A 41 -3.76 -4.34 -1.74
C ILE A 41 -4.11 -3.79 -3.12
N LEU A 42 -3.11 -3.26 -3.82
CA LEU A 42 -3.23 -2.89 -5.23
C LEU A 42 -2.93 -4.11 -6.10
N ASP A 43 -3.95 -4.65 -6.75
CA ASP A 43 -3.88 -5.91 -7.49
C ASP A 43 -4.75 -5.88 -8.74
N SER A 44 -4.24 -5.28 -9.83
CA SER A 44 -4.95 -5.14 -11.10
C SER A 44 -5.64 -6.42 -11.58
N TYR A 45 -5.04 -7.59 -11.34
CA TYR A 45 -5.46 -8.87 -11.92
C TYR A 45 -5.89 -9.92 -10.89
N LEU A 46 -6.19 -9.50 -9.65
CA LEU A 46 -6.65 -10.38 -8.58
C LEU A 46 -5.72 -11.60 -8.36
N ARG A 47 -4.41 -11.36 -8.35
CA ARG A 47 -3.37 -12.38 -8.16
C ARG A 47 -3.11 -12.71 -6.69
N THR A 48 -3.68 -11.94 -5.76
CA THR A 48 -3.57 -12.15 -4.31
C THR A 48 -3.96 -13.60 -3.98
N PRO A 49 -3.10 -14.37 -3.29
CA PRO A 49 -3.44 -15.73 -2.90
C PRO A 49 -4.58 -15.73 -1.87
N PRO A 50 -5.65 -16.54 -2.03
CA PRO A 50 -6.72 -16.64 -1.04
C PRO A 50 -6.25 -17.22 0.30
N THR A 51 -5.08 -17.85 0.30
CA THR A 51 -4.44 -18.44 1.48
C THR A 51 -3.41 -17.52 2.14
N CYS A 52 -3.25 -16.26 1.70
CA CYS A 52 -2.28 -15.36 2.31
C CYS A 52 -2.60 -15.05 3.79
N LYS A 53 -1.58 -14.68 4.57
CA LYS A 53 -1.72 -14.38 6.00
C LYS A 53 -2.75 -13.30 6.29
N LEU A 54 -2.97 -12.36 5.38
CA LEU A 54 -3.95 -11.29 5.56
C LEU A 54 -5.39 -11.84 5.66
N LEU A 55 -5.74 -12.78 4.80
CA LEU A 55 -7.06 -13.42 4.80
C LEU A 55 -7.18 -14.41 5.95
N GLN A 56 -6.12 -15.18 6.25
CA GLN A 56 -6.08 -16.06 7.42
C GLN A 56 -6.26 -15.29 8.73
N ASN A 57 -5.60 -14.14 8.88
CA ASN A 57 -5.73 -13.29 10.07
C ASN A 57 -7.16 -12.77 10.23
N PHE A 58 -7.82 -12.38 9.14
CA PHE A 58 -9.22 -11.99 9.17
C PHE A 58 -10.13 -13.15 9.58
N ALA A 59 -9.98 -14.33 8.96
CA ALA A 59 -10.73 -15.52 9.31
C ALA A 59 -10.56 -15.94 10.79
N ALA A 60 -9.36 -15.72 11.34
CA ALA A 60 -9.05 -15.97 12.76
C ALA A 60 -9.50 -14.85 13.71
N GLY A 61 -10.11 -13.76 13.21
CA GLY A 61 -10.52 -12.61 14.04
C GLY A 61 -9.38 -11.76 14.60
N THR A 62 -8.16 -11.92 14.06
CA THR A 62 -6.95 -11.21 14.50
C THR A 62 -6.53 -10.07 13.57
N GLY A 63 -7.30 -9.84 12.50
CA GLY A 63 -7.07 -8.79 11.52
C GLY A 63 -8.38 -8.29 10.90
N LEU A 64 -8.29 -7.18 10.16
CA LEU A 64 -9.41 -6.65 9.39
C LEU A 64 -9.43 -7.26 7.99
N ALA A 65 -10.62 -7.42 7.40
CA ALA A 65 -10.77 -7.86 6.02
C ALA A 65 -9.96 -6.97 5.06
N PRO A 66 -9.07 -7.55 4.23
CA PRO A 66 -8.27 -6.77 3.30
C PRO A 66 -9.15 -6.16 2.21
N TYR A 67 -8.88 -4.91 1.87
CA TYR A 67 -9.41 -4.27 0.67
C TYR A 67 -8.50 -4.60 -0.50
N ILE A 68 -9.03 -5.23 -1.55
CA ILE A 68 -8.29 -5.49 -2.79
C ILE A 68 -8.83 -4.56 -3.84
N ILE A 69 -8.02 -3.55 -4.19
CA ILE A 69 -8.32 -2.66 -5.31
C ILE A 69 -7.79 -3.33 -6.57
N TYR A 70 -8.69 -3.69 -7.47
CA TYR A 70 -8.36 -4.33 -8.74
C TYR A 70 -8.83 -3.45 -9.89
N GLY A 71 -8.15 -3.58 -11.02
CA GLY A 71 -8.41 -2.78 -12.19
C GLY A 71 -9.48 -3.38 -13.08
N MET A 72 -10.34 -2.54 -13.63
CA MET A 72 -11.12 -2.88 -14.81
C MET A 72 -10.63 -2.04 -15.99
N PRO A 73 -10.35 -2.65 -17.16
CA PRO A 73 -10.05 -1.89 -18.36
C PRO A 73 -11.25 -1.01 -18.73
N LEU A 74 -11.02 0.28 -18.98
CA LEU A 74 -12.07 1.23 -19.36
C LEU A 74 -12.81 0.86 -20.66
N LEU A 75 -12.20 0.02 -21.50
CA LEU A 75 -12.69 -0.35 -22.83
C LEU A 75 -13.21 -1.79 -22.93
N ASP A 76 -13.11 -2.59 -21.86
CA ASP A 76 -13.58 -3.97 -21.86
C ASP A 76 -14.76 -4.12 -20.89
N PHE A 77 -15.97 -4.04 -21.43
CA PHE A 77 -17.22 -4.17 -20.68
C PHE A 77 -17.52 -5.63 -20.27
N GLY A 78 -16.64 -6.59 -20.61
CA GLY A 78 -16.80 -8.00 -20.28
C GLY A 78 -15.75 -8.49 -19.28
N GLU A 79 -16.17 -8.88 -18.08
CA GLU A 79 -15.27 -9.62 -17.18
C GLU A 79 -14.98 -11.02 -17.73
N SER A 80 -13.70 -11.34 -17.90
CA SER A 80 -13.25 -12.68 -18.29
C SER A 80 -13.70 -13.72 -17.26
N LYS A 81 -13.95 -14.96 -17.71
CA LYS A 81 -14.32 -16.08 -16.81
C LYS A 81 -13.31 -16.28 -15.68
N GLU A 82 -12.03 -16.06 -15.95
CA GLU A 82 -10.96 -16.18 -14.97
C GLU A 82 -11.02 -15.08 -13.90
N ILE A 83 -11.27 -13.83 -14.29
CA ILE A 83 -11.44 -12.74 -13.31
C ILE A 83 -12.65 -13.02 -12.42
N LYS A 84 -13.79 -13.44 -12.99
CA LYS A 84 -14.98 -13.81 -12.20
C LYS A 84 -14.69 -14.91 -11.19
N ARG A 85 -13.96 -15.95 -11.60
CA ARG A 85 -13.54 -17.03 -10.70
C ARG A 85 -12.66 -16.51 -9.56
N ARG A 86 -11.64 -15.70 -9.87
CA ARG A 86 -10.72 -15.15 -8.85
C ARG A 86 -11.45 -14.25 -7.85
N LYS A 87 -12.42 -13.44 -8.34
CA LYS A 87 -13.27 -12.63 -7.47
C LYS A 87 -14.00 -13.48 -6.45
N ALA A 88 -14.75 -14.48 -6.91
CA ALA A 88 -15.53 -15.35 -6.05
C ALA A 88 -14.65 -16.03 -4.98
N VAL A 89 -13.50 -16.55 -5.37
CA VAL A 89 -12.55 -17.20 -4.45
C VAL A 89 -12.00 -16.22 -3.41
N LEU A 90 -11.69 -14.98 -3.80
CA LEU A 90 -11.19 -13.97 -2.86
C LEU A 90 -12.27 -13.44 -1.91
N GLU A 91 -13.49 -13.23 -2.41
CA GLU A 91 -14.63 -12.83 -1.59
C GLU A 91 -15.00 -13.92 -0.59
N GLU A 92 -15.01 -15.19 -1.00
CA GLU A 92 -15.21 -16.34 -0.12
C GLU A 92 -14.12 -16.43 0.97
N ALA A 93 -12.87 -16.10 0.64
CA ALA A 93 -11.78 -16.02 1.60
C ALA A 93 -11.87 -14.80 2.53
N GLY A 94 -12.82 -13.89 2.32
CA GLY A 94 -13.07 -12.72 3.17
C GLY A 94 -12.43 -11.42 2.68
N ALA A 95 -11.96 -11.36 1.44
CA ALA A 95 -11.52 -10.10 0.84
C ALA A 95 -12.72 -9.21 0.48
N ILE A 96 -12.52 -7.89 0.59
CA ILE A 96 -13.48 -6.92 0.07
C ILE A 96 -12.90 -6.34 -1.21
N LEU A 97 -13.53 -6.66 -2.33
CA LEU A 97 -13.06 -6.23 -3.65
C LEU A 97 -13.59 -4.83 -3.97
N ILE A 98 -12.70 -3.99 -4.46
CA ILE A 98 -13.01 -2.61 -4.84
C ILE A 98 -12.54 -2.43 -6.27
N THR A 99 -13.47 -2.06 -7.15
CA THR A 99 -13.12 -1.71 -8.52
C THR A 99 -12.40 -0.36 -8.53
N GLY A 100 -11.14 -0.37 -8.94
CA GLY A 100 -10.36 0.80 -9.29
C GLY A 100 -10.41 1.07 -10.79
N PHE A 101 -10.28 2.34 -11.17
CA PHE A 101 -10.08 2.69 -12.57
C PHE A 101 -8.64 2.38 -12.97
N GLU A 102 -8.45 1.86 -14.17
CA GLU A 102 -7.12 1.72 -14.77
C GLU A 102 -6.82 2.85 -15.75
N GLN A 103 -5.58 3.33 -15.68
CA GLN A 103 -4.95 4.14 -16.72
C GLN A 103 -3.66 3.42 -17.13
N ASP A 104 -3.52 3.12 -18.42
CA ASP A 104 -2.35 2.42 -18.99
C ASP A 104 -2.01 1.08 -18.30
N GLY A 105 -3.05 0.31 -17.93
CA GLY A 105 -2.89 -0.99 -17.26
C GLY A 105 -2.40 -0.91 -15.81
N GLN A 106 -2.48 0.27 -15.19
CA GLN A 106 -2.17 0.51 -13.79
C GLN A 106 -3.36 1.14 -13.09
N ILE A 107 -3.54 0.81 -11.81
CA ILE A 107 -4.59 1.41 -10.98
C ILE A 107 -4.30 2.91 -10.82
N ASP A 108 -5.29 3.75 -11.11
CA ASP A 108 -5.28 5.18 -10.77
C ASP A 108 -5.16 5.35 -9.25
N LEU A 109 -3.99 5.75 -8.78
CA LEU A 109 -3.71 5.91 -7.35
C LEU A 109 -4.50 7.06 -6.74
N ALA A 110 -4.71 8.16 -7.48
CA ALA A 110 -5.51 9.28 -6.99
C ALA A 110 -6.98 8.87 -6.82
N GLY A 111 -7.51 8.11 -7.79
CA GLY A 111 -8.81 7.45 -7.71
C GLY A 111 -8.90 6.47 -6.54
N ALA A 112 -7.90 5.61 -6.37
CA ALA A 112 -7.83 4.65 -5.27
C ALA A 112 -7.88 5.34 -3.90
N LEU A 113 -7.07 6.39 -3.68
CA LEU A 113 -7.08 7.16 -2.43
C LEU A 113 -8.45 7.82 -2.19
N ARG A 114 -9.10 8.36 -3.23
CA ARG A 114 -10.48 8.87 -3.13
C ARG A 114 -11.48 7.77 -2.75
N LEU A 115 -11.37 6.58 -3.32
CA LEU A 115 -12.24 5.44 -2.98
C LEU A 115 -12.07 4.99 -1.54
N LEU A 116 -10.85 5.02 -1.01
CA LEU A 116 -10.54 4.74 0.39
C LEU A 116 -11.14 5.81 1.33
N LYS A 117 -11.01 7.09 0.97
CA LYS A 117 -11.63 8.21 1.72
C LYS A 117 -13.14 8.06 1.84
N HIS A 118 -13.84 7.72 0.75
CA HIS A 118 -15.29 7.47 0.77
C HIS A 118 -15.69 6.27 1.63
N ARG A 119 -14.76 5.34 1.90
CA ARG A 119 -14.95 4.19 2.81
C ARG A 119 -14.47 4.47 4.24
N GLY A 120 -14.22 5.73 4.58
CA GLY A 120 -13.83 6.15 5.94
C GLY A 120 -12.34 5.98 6.27
N ILE A 121 -11.49 5.70 5.29
CA ILE A 121 -10.04 5.63 5.46
C ILE A 121 -9.44 6.98 5.05
N HIS A 122 -9.12 7.82 6.03
CA HIS A 122 -8.59 9.17 5.85
C HIS A 122 -7.07 9.26 6.00
N SER A 123 -6.42 8.18 6.43
CA SER A 123 -4.96 8.09 6.53
C SER A 123 -4.48 6.72 6.08
N VAL A 124 -3.48 6.70 5.20
CA VAL A 124 -2.91 5.47 4.62
C VAL A 124 -1.41 5.50 4.77
N MET A 125 -0.85 4.45 5.36
CA MET A 125 0.59 4.21 5.37
C MET A 125 0.95 3.36 4.14
N VAL A 126 1.91 3.79 3.32
CA VAL A 126 2.41 3.02 2.18
C VAL A 126 3.80 2.48 2.52
N GLU A 127 3.99 1.16 2.51
CA GLU A 127 5.28 0.53 2.85
C GLU A 127 5.81 -0.45 1.80
N GLY A 128 4.95 -1.00 0.94
CA GLY A 128 5.28 -2.16 0.11
C GLY A 128 5.26 -1.88 -1.39
N GLY A 129 6.39 -2.17 -2.05
CA GLY A 129 6.53 -2.28 -3.49
C GLY A 129 7.19 -1.06 -4.13
N GLN A 130 8.36 -1.26 -4.73
CA GLN A 130 9.10 -0.23 -5.47
C GLN A 130 8.22 0.54 -6.45
N ARG A 131 7.40 -0.18 -7.24
CA ARG A 131 6.48 0.43 -8.21
C ARG A 131 5.41 1.29 -7.54
N VAL A 132 4.85 0.85 -6.42
CA VAL A 132 3.82 1.60 -5.69
C VAL A 132 4.43 2.87 -5.09
N ILE A 133 5.57 2.75 -4.41
CA ILE A 133 6.28 3.91 -3.83
C ILE A 133 6.67 4.90 -4.93
N SER A 134 7.24 4.40 -6.04
CA SER A 134 7.57 5.20 -7.22
C SER A 134 6.37 5.98 -7.74
N SER A 135 5.24 5.29 -7.98
CA SER A 135 4.03 5.92 -8.52
C SER A 135 3.38 6.88 -7.53
N MET A 136 3.46 6.63 -6.23
CA MET A 136 2.99 7.59 -5.21
C MET A 136 3.83 8.87 -5.19
N LEU A 137 5.16 8.76 -5.28
CA LEU A 137 6.07 9.91 -5.26
C LEU A 137 5.92 10.81 -6.49
N THR A 138 5.70 10.21 -7.66
CA THR A 138 5.55 10.96 -8.93
C THR A 138 4.10 11.28 -9.27
N GLY A 139 3.14 10.60 -8.65
CA GLY A 139 1.71 10.81 -8.90
C GLY A 139 1.22 12.14 -8.36
N ARG A 140 0.11 12.61 -8.94
CA ARG A 140 -0.60 13.84 -8.56
C ARG A 140 -2.10 13.61 -8.53
N HIS A 141 -2.78 14.40 -7.71
CA HIS A 141 -4.23 14.57 -7.81
C HIS A 141 -4.59 15.42 -9.04
N ALA A 142 -5.90 15.50 -9.35
CA ALA A 142 -6.40 16.28 -10.48
C ALA A 142 -6.18 17.80 -10.32
N ASP A 143 -5.94 18.27 -9.10
CA ASP A 143 -5.57 19.65 -8.77
C ASP A 143 -4.05 19.86 -8.74
N GLU A 144 -3.27 18.91 -9.28
CA GLU A 144 -1.81 18.90 -9.31
C GLU A 144 -1.14 18.81 -7.93
N SER A 145 -1.89 18.58 -6.85
CA SER A 145 -1.31 18.35 -5.53
C SER A 145 -0.63 16.97 -5.43
N PRO A 146 0.48 16.82 -4.67
CA PRO A 146 1.13 15.53 -4.45
C PRO A 146 0.20 14.49 -3.79
N LEU A 147 0.34 13.22 -4.18
CA LEU A 147 -0.38 12.11 -3.51
C LEU A 147 0.17 11.78 -2.11
N VAL A 148 1.35 12.31 -1.77
CA VAL A 148 2.09 11.98 -0.55
C VAL A 148 2.22 13.24 0.31
N ASP A 149 1.64 13.22 1.50
CA ASP A 149 1.77 14.31 2.46
C ASP A 149 3.09 14.27 3.24
N THR A 150 3.59 13.07 3.54
CA THR A 150 4.79 12.86 4.36
C THR A 150 5.55 11.64 3.90
N LEU A 151 6.86 11.79 3.76
CA LEU A 151 7.80 10.73 3.44
C LEU A 151 8.64 10.42 4.66
N ILE A 152 8.65 9.16 5.09
CA ILE A 152 9.53 8.65 6.14
C ILE A 152 10.62 7.79 5.50
N ILE A 153 11.87 8.22 5.66
CA ILE A 153 13.06 7.56 5.11
C ILE A 153 13.83 6.94 6.26
N THR A 154 14.12 5.65 6.19
CA THR A 154 14.98 4.97 7.17
C THR A 154 16.32 4.67 6.52
N VAL A 155 17.40 5.14 7.13
CA VAL A 155 18.78 4.93 6.68
C VAL A 155 19.48 4.04 7.71
N SER A 156 19.92 2.87 7.28
CA SER A 156 20.72 1.94 8.10
C SER A 156 22.20 2.03 7.71
N PRO A 157 23.15 1.88 8.66
CA PRO A 157 24.58 1.90 8.37
C PRO A 157 25.05 0.56 7.74
N SER A 158 24.42 0.17 6.64
CA SER A 158 24.66 -1.10 5.94
C SER A 158 25.01 -0.85 4.47
N LEU A 159 26.00 -1.57 3.95
CA LEU A 159 26.37 -1.53 2.52
C LEU A 159 25.66 -2.67 1.78
N ILE A 160 24.78 -2.33 0.84
CA ILE A 160 23.99 -3.32 0.08
C ILE A 160 24.73 -3.81 -1.18
N GLY A 161 25.58 -2.99 -1.77
CA GLY A 161 26.27 -3.33 -3.03
C GLY A 161 25.35 -3.27 -4.25
N SER A 162 25.68 -4.04 -5.28
CA SER A 162 24.98 -4.04 -6.58
C SER A 162 23.56 -4.62 -6.55
N ASP A 163 23.22 -5.36 -5.49
CA ASP A 163 21.90 -5.99 -5.33
C ASP A 163 20.84 -4.99 -4.81
N GLY A 164 21.25 -3.74 -4.58
CA GLY A 164 20.37 -2.67 -4.13
C GLY A 164 19.30 -2.33 -5.16
N VAL A 165 18.03 -2.38 -4.72
CA VAL A 165 16.89 -1.96 -5.53
C VAL A 165 16.60 -0.47 -5.25
N GLY A 166 16.80 0.38 -6.28
CA GLY A 166 16.52 1.81 -6.18
C GLY A 166 15.03 2.13 -6.10
N VAL A 167 14.65 3.31 -5.60
CA VAL A 167 13.23 3.70 -5.45
C VAL A 167 12.52 3.94 -6.80
N LEU A 168 13.25 4.39 -7.83
CA LEU A 168 12.71 4.69 -9.16
C LEU A 168 13.45 3.92 -10.26
N GLN A 169 12.75 3.67 -11.37
CA GLN A 169 13.38 3.32 -12.65
C GLN A 169 13.99 4.57 -13.31
N GLN A 170 15.02 4.38 -14.12
CA GLN A 170 15.77 5.47 -14.76
C GLN A 170 14.86 6.40 -15.59
N GLY A 171 15.14 7.70 -15.57
CA GLY A 171 14.48 8.72 -16.41
C GLY A 171 13.30 9.47 -15.77
N ARG A 172 12.88 9.12 -14.54
CA ARG A 172 11.85 9.89 -13.82
C ARG A 172 12.49 10.93 -12.88
N LYS A 173 12.04 12.18 -12.98
CA LYS A 173 12.46 13.27 -12.08
C LYS A 173 11.80 13.08 -10.71
N LEU A 174 12.59 13.12 -9.63
CA LEU A 174 12.07 13.08 -8.26
C LEU A 174 11.57 14.47 -7.84
N PRO A 175 10.52 14.51 -6.99
CA PRO A 175 10.19 15.74 -6.29
C PRO A 175 11.34 16.15 -5.36
N SER A 176 11.46 17.45 -5.11
CA SER A 176 12.38 17.93 -4.08
C SER A 176 11.81 17.58 -2.69
N LEU A 177 12.67 17.44 -1.69
CA LEU A 177 12.26 17.10 -0.33
C LEU A 177 12.56 18.25 0.62
N LYS A 178 11.56 18.63 1.40
CA LYS A 178 11.70 19.53 2.53
C LYS A 178 11.83 18.71 3.81
N HIS A 179 13.00 18.78 4.43
CA HIS A 179 13.25 18.17 5.73
C HIS A 179 12.29 18.73 6.81
N ILE A 180 11.84 17.85 7.70
CA ILE A 180 11.02 18.20 8.87
C ILE A 180 11.78 17.87 10.15
N GLN A 181 12.21 16.61 10.30
CA GLN A 181 12.86 16.11 11.49
C GLN A 181 13.71 14.88 11.16
N SER A 182 14.81 14.69 11.88
CA SER A 182 15.57 13.45 11.88
C SER A 182 15.76 12.96 13.31
N GLU A 183 15.69 11.66 13.52
CA GLU A 183 15.90 11.04 14.82
C GLU A 183 16.59 9.68 14.67
N GLN A 184 17.43 9.34 15.64
CA GLN A 184 18.14 8.05 15.66
C GLN A 184 17.34 7.01 16.44
N PHE A 185 17.12 5.85 15.81
CA PHE A 185 16.47 4.69 16.41
C PHE A 185 17.43 3.50 16.40
N GLY A 186 18.15 3.30 17.51
CA GLY A 186 19.23 2.31 17.57
C GLY A 186 20.37 2.70 16.64
N THR A 187 20.70 1.84 15.68
CA THR A 187 21.73 2.12 14.67
C THR A 187 21.22 2.91 13.48
N ASP A 188 19.90 2.98 13.30
CA ASP A 188 19.29 3.54 12.10
C ASP A 188 18.90 5.01 12.33
N THR A 189 18.89 5.80 11.26
CA THR A 189 18.37 7.18 11.27
C THR A 189 17.06 7.23 10.51
N VAL A 190 16.03 7.76 11.15
CA VAL A 190 14.71 7.99 10.53
C VAL A 190 14.57 9.48 10.23
N ILE A 191 14.24 9.80 8.99
CA ILE A 191 14.11 11.16 8.47
C ILE A 191 12.67 11.36 8.00
N ALA A 192 12.00 12.38 8.53
CA ALA A 192 10.70 12.82 8.07
C ALA A 192 10.85 14.02 7.12
N CYS A 193 10.20 13.92 5.96
CA CYS A 193 10.20 14.94 4.92
C CYS A 193 8.78 15.21 4.40
N ARG A 194 8.57 16.41 3.85
CA ARG A 194 7.47 16.71 2.92
C ARG A 194 8.01 16.74 1.50
N LEU A 195 7.17 16.43 0.53
CA LEU A 195 7.47 16.77 -0.86
C LEU A 195 7.40 18.30 -0.98
N ALA A 196 8.37 18.88 -1.68
CA ALA A 196 8.37 20.28 -2.04
C ALA A 196 7.97 20.44 -3.51
N ASP A 197 7.29 21.55 -3.79
CA ASP A 197 6.78 21.93 -5.11
C ASP A 197 7.91 22.08 -6.15
#